data_AF-A0A2G6QYA3-F1
#
_entry.id   AF-A0A2G6QYA3-F1
#
_cell.length_a   1.000
_cell.length_b   1.000
_cell.length_c   1.000
_cell.angle_alpha   90.00
_cell.angle_beta   90.00
_cell.angle_gamma   90.00
#
_symmetry.space_group_name_H-M   'P 1'
#
loop_
_entity.id
_entity.type
_entity.pdbx_description
1 polymer ?
#
loop_
_entity_poly.entity_id
_entity_poly.type
_entity_poly.pdbx_seq_one_letter_code
_entity_poly.pdbx_strand_id
1 'polypeptide(L)'
;MFIVALLLILLLNSTITIEAGEAGVLWKRFGDGVVTDQPPLDEGFHIVAPWNKVFVYEVRQQELYEKMKVLSSNGLDILLETSAWFMPQYKNLGKLYKEKGENY
;
A
#
# COMPACT_ATOMS: atom_id res chain seq x y z
N MET A 1 18.97 -15.84 -30.42
CA MET A 1 19.51 -14.63 -29.76
C MET A 1 18.40 -13.76 -29.16
N PHE A 2 17.39 -13.35 -29.94
CA PHE A 2 16.27 -12.51 -29.44
C PHE A 2 15.45 -13.12 -28.30
N ILE A 3 15.10 -14.41 -28.39
CA ILE A 3 14.32 -15.11 -27.34
C ILE A 3 15.09 -15.15 -26.02
N VAL A 4 16.41 -15.37 -26.08
CA VAL A 4 17.29 -15.39 -24.91
C VAL A 4 17.34 -14.01 -24.26
N ALA A 5 17.48 -12.95 -25.07
CA ALA A 5 17.44 -11.57 -24.58
C ALA A 5 16.08 -11.22 -23.95
N LEU A 6 14.97 -11.65 -24.55
CA LEU A 6 13.63 -11.42 -24.02
C LEU A 6 13.43 -12.13 -22.68
N LEU A 7 13.83 -13.40 -22.57
CA LEU A 7 13.77 -14.16 -21.31
C LEU A 7 14.62 -13.51 -20.21
N LEU A 8 15.80 -12.99 -20.56
CA LEU A 8 16.66 -12.30 -19.61
C LEU A 8 15.99 -11.02 -19.08
N ILE A 9 15.38 -10.22 -19.96
CA ILE A 9 14.65 -9.00 -19.57
C ILE A 9 13.47 -9.33 -18.66
N LEU A 10 12.73 -10.39 -18.96
CA LEU A 10 11.60 -10.82 -18.13
C LEU A 10 12.05 -11.26 -16.74
N LEU A 11 13.15 -12.02 -16.64
CA LEU A 11 13.69 -12.45 -15.35
C LEU A 11 14.16 -11.27 -14.50
N LEU A 12 14.92 -10.34 -15.08
CA LEU A 12 15.47 -9.18 -14.36
C LEU A 12 14.40 -8.22 -13.84
N ASN A 13 13.24 -8.13 -14.50
CA ASN A 13 12.14 -7.26 -14.08
C ASN A 13 11.06 -7.98 -13.26
N SER A 14 11.28 -9.24 -12.87
CA SER A 14 10.25 -10.07 -12.22
C SER A 14 10.37 -10.14 -10.70
N THR A 15 11.21 -9.33 -10.08
CA THR A 15 11.52 -9.47 -8.65
C THR A 15 11.21 -8.19 -7.90
N ILE A 16 10.58 -8.32 -6.73
CA ILE A 16 10.38 -7.22 -5.78
C ILE A 16 10.73 -7.70 -4.37
N THR A 17 11.35 -6.84 -3.60
CA THR A 17 11.60 -7.05 -2.17
C THR A 17 10.74 -6.07 -1.40
N ILE A 18 9.95 -6.59 -0.45
CA ILE A 18 9.11 -5.81 0.46
C ILE A 18 9.86 -5.71 1.77
N GLU A 19 10.00 -4.51 2.32
CA GLU A 19 10.79 -4.30 3.54
C GLU A 19 10.04 -4.79 4.78
N ALA A 20 10.77 -4.90 5.90
CA ALA A 20 10.18 -5.32 7.15
C ALA A 20 9.05 -4.36 7.55
N GLY A 21 7.94 -4.89 8.07
CA GLY A 21 6.77 -4.11 8.47
C GLY A 21 5.95 -3.51 7.33
N GLU A 22 6.27 -3.84 6.08
CA GLU A 22 5.47 -3.49 4.92
C GLU A 22 4.70 -4.69 4.35
N ALA A 23 3.71 -4.43 3.51
CA ALA A 23 2.99 -5.45 2.75
C ALA A 23 2.63 -4.95 1.34
N GLY A 24 2.60 -5.88 0.38
CA GLY A 24 2.42 -5.59 -1.03
C GLY A 24 1.02 -5.93 -1.55
N VAL A 25 0.32 -4.96 -2.13
CA VAL A 25 -0.91 -5.19 -2.89
C VAL A 25 -0.57 -5.46 -4.35
N LEU A 26 -0.89 -6.67 -4.81
CA LEU A 26 -0.66 -7.08 -6.19
C LEU A 26 -1.77 -6.56 -7.12
N TRP A 27 -1.37 -5.92 -8.22
CA TRP A 27 -2.22 -5.56 -9.35
C TRP A 27 -1.80 -6.32 -10.61
N LYS A 28 -2.75 -7.04 -11.21
CA LYS A 28 -2.53 -7.87 -12.39
C LYS A 28 -2.96 -7.15 -13.67
N ARG A 29 -2.02 -6.92 -14.59
CA ARG A 29 -2.30 -6.24 -15.89
C ARG A 29 -3.26 -7.01 -16.79
N PHE A 30 -3.10 -8.34 -16.84
CA PHE A 30 -3.86 -9.23 -17.73
C PHE A 30 -4.84 -10.13 -16.95
N GLY A 31 -5.31 -9.66 -15.79
CA GLY A 31 -6.32 -10.33 -14.98
C GLY A 31 -7.34 -9.32 -14.44
N ASP A 32 -7.97 -9.62 -13.32
CA ASP A 32 -9.05 -8.80 -12.72
C ASP A 32 -8.55 -7.52 -11.99
N GLY A 33 -7.36 -7.02 -12.32
CA GLY A 33 -6.77 -5.84 -11.71
C GLY A 33 -6.25 -6.10 -10.28
N VAL A 34 -6.74 -5.34 -9.30
CA VAL A 34 -6.30 -5.42 -7.90
C VAL A 34 -6.77 -6.75 -7.28
N VAL A 35 -5.82 -7.52 -6.73
CA VAL A 35 -6.11 -8.75 -6.00
C VAL A 35 -6.73 -8.40 -4.64
N THR A 36 -7.93 -8.91 -4.38
CA THR A 36 -8.72 -8.59 -3.16
C THR A 36 -9.29 -9.83 -2.46
N ASP A 37 -9.21 -10.96 -3.12
CA ASP A 37 -9.67 -12.29 -2.72
C ASP A 37 -8.57 -13.11 -2.02
N GLN A 38 -7.32 -12.64 -2.06
CA GLN A 38 -6.16 -13.26 -1.42
C GLN A 38 -5.48 -12.27 -0.47
N PRO A 39 -4.75 -12.77 0.55
CA PRO A 39 -3.91 -11.91 1.39
C PRO A 39 -2.89 -11.10 0.56
N PRO A 40 -2.48 -9.91 1.03
CA PRO A 40 -1.38 -9.18 0.42
C PRO A 40 -0.07 -9.99 0.52
N LEU A 41 0.91 -9.60 -0.29
CA LEU A 41 2.27 -10.13 -0.22
C LEU A 41 2.90 -9.70 1.11
N ASP A 42 3.42 -10.66 1.87
CA ASP A 42 4.15 -10.41 3.12
C ASP A 42 5.50 -9.72 2.86
N GLU A 43 6.20 -9.29 3.92
CA GLU A 43 7.59 -8.84 3.83
C GLU A 43 8.51 -9.91 3.23
N GLY A 44 9.59 -9.47 2.58
CA GLY A 44 10.58 -10.34 1.95
C GLY A 44 10.57 -10.36 0.42
N PHE A 45 11.16 -11.40 -0.16
CA PHE A 45 11.40 -11.48 -1.61
C PHE A 45 10.26 -12.18 -2.34
N HIS A 46 9.75 -11.53 -3.39
CA HIS A 46 8.67 -12.04 -4.22
C HIS A 46 9.04 -12.01 -5.70
N ILE A 47 8.65 -13.07 -6.41
CA ILE A 47 8.70 -13.11 -7.87
C ILE A 47 7.31 -12.78 -8.39
N VAL A 48 7.22 -11.69 -9.15
CA VAL A 48 6.00 -11.17 -9.73
C VAL A 48 6.18 -11.01 -11.23
N ALA A 49 5.17 -11.35 -12.01
CA ALA A 49 5.25 -11.19 -13.46
C ALA A 49 5.58 -9.72 -13.83
N PRO A 50 6.50 -9.47 -14.78
CA PRO A 50 7.09 -8.14 -15.00
C PRO A 50 6.11 -7.08 -15.55
N TRP A 51 4.91 -7.50 -15.96
CA TRP A 51 3.83 -6.59 -16.38
C TRP A 51 2.87 -6.22 -15.25
N ASN A 52 2.93 -6.90 -14.11
CA ASN A 52 2.13 -6.61 -12.92
C ASN A 52 2.79 -5.49 -12.10
N LYS A 53 2.03 -4.92 -11.17
CA LYS A 53 2.52 -3.93 -10.23
C LYS A 53 2.26 -4.40 -8.81
N VAL A 54 3.14 -4.02 -7.90
CA VAL A 54 2.95 -4.22 -6.46
C VAL A 54 3.01 -2.85 -5.80
N PHE A 55 2.00 -2.55 -5.00
CA PHE A 55 1.91 -1.33 -4.21
C PHE A 55 2.25 -1.66 -2.77
N VAL A 56 3.29 -1.05 -2.24
CA VAL A 56 3.84 -1.37 -0.92
C VAL A 56 3.25 -0.41 0.12
N TYR A 57 2.80 -0.95 1.24
CA TYR A 57 2.19 -0.19 2.35
C TYR A 57 2.88 -0.50 3.67
N GLU A 58 3.07 0.53 4.48
CA GLU A 58 3.41 0.37 5.90
C GLU A 58 2.19 -0.23 6.63
N VAL A 59 2.37 -1.41 7.21
CA VAL A 59 1.30 -2.12 7.95
C VAL A 59 1.43 -1.98 9.46
N ARG A 60 2.48 -1.32 9.95
CA ARG A 60 2.60 -0.97 11.37
C ARG A 60 1.66 0.18 11.75
N GLN A 61 1.53 0.37 13.06
CA GLN A 61 0.78 1.49 13.62
C GLN A 61 1.44 2.82 13.25
N GLN A 62 0.64 3.71 12.69
CA GLN A 62 1.02 5.06 12.30
C GLN A 62 0.28 6.08 13.17
N GLU A 63 0.87 7.27 13.30
CA GLU A 63 0.29 8.39 14.02
C GLU A 63 -0.12 9.49 13.03
N LEU A 64 -1.39 9.85 13.05
CA LEU A 64 -1.92 11.03 12.39
C LEU A 64 -2.03 12.14 13.43
N TYR A 65 -1.25 13.20 13.26
CA TYR A 65 -1.28 14.37 14.13
C TYR A 65 -1.92 15.54 13.38
N GLU A 66 -3.01 16.07 13.95
CA GLU A 66 -3.75 17.18 13.37
C GLU A 66 -3.87 18.35 14.35
N LYS A 67 -3.72 19.56 13.80
CA LYS A 67 -3.99 20.82 14.50
C LYS A 67 -5.22 21.45 13.88
N MET A 68 -6.28 21.57 14.67
CA MET A 68 -7.53 22.15 14.23
C MET A 68 -7.80 23.44 14.99
N LYS A 69 -8.15 24.50 14.24
CA LYS A 69 -8.66 25.74 14.82
C LYS A 69 -10.19 25.63 14.90
N VAL A 70 -10.70 25.48 16.11
CA VAL A 70 -12.14 25.33 16.36
C VAL A 70 -12.68 26.56 17.09
N LEU A 71 -13.93 26.92 16.83
CA LEU A 71 -14.60 28.02 17.52
C LEU A 71 -15.32 27.47 18.76
N SER A 72 -14.98 28.03 19.91
CA SER A 72 -15.73 27.80 21.14
C SER A 72 -17.14 28.39 21.04
N SER A 73 -18.08 27.86 21.82
CA SER A 73 -19.47 28.37 21.85
C SER A 73 -19.58 29.84 22.25
N ASN A 74 -18.53 30.42 22.85
CA ASN A 74 -18.42 31.84 23.19
C ASN A 74 -17.66 32.68 22.13
N GLY A 75 -17.34 32.12 20.97
CA GLY A 75 -16.68 32.83 19.87
C GLY A 75 -15.16 32.97 20.01
N LEU A 76 -14.55 32.36 21.02
CA LEU A 76 -13.09 32.31 21.16
C LEU A 76 -12.50 31.23 20.25
N ASP A 77 -11.41 31.56 19.57
CA ASP A 77 -10.60 30.60 18.83
C ASP A 77 -9.84 29.68 19.79
N ILE A 78 -10.06 28.37 19.68
CA ILE A 78 -9.31 27.34 20.40
C ILE A 78 -8.47 26.56 19.38
N LEU A 79 -7.18 26.42 19.67
CA LEU A 79 -6.29 25.53 18.95
C LEU A 79 -6.34 24.16 19.62
N LEU A 80 -6.89 23.18 18.92
CA LEU A 80 -6.92 21.80 19.35
C LEU A 80 -5.76 21.04 18.68
N GLU A 81 -4.94 20.38 19.48
CA GLU A 81 -3.91 19.46 19.00
C GLU A 81 -4.35 18.04 19.34
N THR A 82 -4.54 17.20 18.32
CA THR A 82 -5.00 15.82 18.49
C THR A 82 -4.11 14.86 17.73
N SER A 83 -3.83 13.71 18.33
CA SER A 83 -3.25 12.57 17.63
C SER A 83 -4.24 11.41 17.57
N ALA A 84 -4.24 10.71 16.44
CA ALA A 84 -4.97 9.48 16.22
C ALA A 84 -3.99 8.42 15.74
N TRP A 85 -4.05 7.23 16.32
CA TRP A 85 -3.27 6.09 15.85
C TRP A 85 -4.12 5.20 14.95
N PHE A 86 -3.54 4.75 13.85
CA PHE A 86 -4.23 3.90 12.87
C PHE A 86 -3.26 2.87 12.28
N MET A 87 -3.82 1.76 11.80
CA MET A 87 -3.10 0.77 11.01
C MET A 87 -4.07 0.11 10.04
N PRO A 88 -3.63 -0.28 8.83
CA PRO A 88 -4.49 -1.00 7.92
C PRO A 88 -4.83 -2.38 8.46
N GLN A 89 -6.06 -2.83 8.19
CA GLN A 89 -6.40 -4.23 8.42
C GLN A 89 -5.69 -5.09 7.37
N TYR A 90 -4.60 -5.74 7.76
CA TYR A 90 -3.73 -6.54 6.88
C TYR A 90 -4.48 -7.40 5.85
N LYS A 91 -5.43 -8.22 6.32
CA LYS A 91 -6.22 -9.14 5.48
C LYS A 91 -7.08 -8.43 4.42
N ASN A 92 -7.36 -7.14 4.61
CA ASN A 92 -8.18 -6.32 3.74
C ASN A 92 -7.37 -5.29 2.94
N LEU A 93 -6.04 -5.34 2.96
CA LEU A 93 -5.20 -4.33 2.33
C LEU A 93 -5.48 -4.16 0.82
N GLY A 94 -5.70 -5.26 0.10
CA GLY A 94 -6.10 -5.19 -1.31
C GLY A 94 -7.44 -4.48 -1.52
N LYS A 95 -8.42 -4.70 -0.63
CA LYS A 95 -9.71 -3.99 -0.67
C LYS A 95 -9.56 -2.52 -0.34
N LEU A 96 -8.78 -2.22 0.70
CA LEU A 96 -8.46 -0.85 1.10
C LEU A 96 -7.86 -0.07 -0.08
N TYR A 97 -6.88 -0.65 -0.77
CA TYR A 97 -6.31 -0.04 -1.97
C TYR A 97 -7.36 0.19 -3.07
N LYS A 98 -8.18 -0.83 -3.35
CA LYS A 98 -9.19 -0.75 -4.40
C LYS A 98 -10.26 0.31 -4.13
N GLU A 99 -10.65 0.48 -2.87
CA GLU A 99 -11.73 1.38 -2.45
C GLU A 99 -11.25 2.80 -2.11
N LYS A 100 -10.02 2.96 -1.61
CA LYS A 100 -9.50 4.23 -1.09
C LYS A 100 -8.24 4.74 -1.80
N GLY A 101 -7.50 3.89 -2.50
CA GLY A 101 -6.25 4.27 -3.20
C GLY A 101 -5.02 4.24 -2.30
N GLU A 102 -3.96 4.95 -2.72
CA GLU A 102 -2.63 4.94 -2.05
C GLU A 102 -2.56 5.81 -0.79
N ASN A 103 -3.36 6.88 -0.72
CA ASN A 103 -3.32 7.87 0.37
C ASN A 103 -4.63 7.85 1.15
N TYR A 104 -4.83 6.79 1.95
CA TYR A 104 -6.00 6.65 2.83
C TYR A 104 -5.73 7.13 4.24
#